data_AF-A0A846P912-F1
#
_entry.id   AF-A0A846P912-F1
#
_cell.length_a   1.000
_cell.length_b   1.000
_cell.length_c   1.000
_cell.angle_alpha   90.00
_cell.angle_beta   90.00
_cell.angle_gamma   90.00
#
_symmetry.space_group_name_H-M   'P 1'
#
loop_
_entity.id
_entity.type
_entity.pdbx_description
1 polymer ?
#
loop_
_entity_poly.entity_id
_entity_poly.type
_entity_poly.pdbx_seq_one_letter_code
_entity_poly.pdbx_strand_id
1 'polypeptide(L)'
;MNSNELRSLMKWLTVHLIVMASLVAVLFILSNFDLSDAIGGVYMLGYIVALFAFWAFIVCLGRLAKRLNRSWIVWCALTWFTTPIGPWVAYFHMRSLVNNALKEP
;
A
#
# COMPACT_ATOMS: atom_id res chain seq x y z
N MET A 1 -7.48 -11.60 -19.88
CA MET A 1 -6.75 -10.83 -18.83
C MET A 1 -5.51 -11.63 -18.44
N ASN A 2 -4.30 -11.04 -18.38
CA ASN A 2 -3.08 -11.80 -18.11
C ASN A 2 -2.97 -12.16 -16.61
N SER A 3 -3.14 -13.44 -16.28
CA SER A 3 -3.14 -13.94 -14.90
C SER A 3 -1.79 -13.75 -14.19
N ASN A 4 -0.68 -13.75 -14.94
CA ASN A 4 0.66 -13.50 -14.40
C ASN A 4 0.84 -12.03 -13.99
N GLU A 5 0.28 -11.10 -14.75
CA GLU A 5 0.32 -9.67 -14.43
C GLU A 5 -0.45 -9.36 -13.14
N LEU A 6 -1.66 -9.92 -12.99
CA LEU A 6 -2.46 -9.80 -11.76
C LEU A 6 -1.72 -10.31 -10.53
N ARG A 7 -1.12 -11.50 -10.63
CA ARG A 7 -0.33 -12.09 -9.53
C ARG A 7 0.88 -11.21 -9.20
N SER A 8 1.57 -10.67 -10.20
CA SER A 8 2.70 -9.76 -10.01
C SER A 8 2.28 -8.48 -9.29
N LEU A 9 1.22 -7.81 -9.77
CA LEU A 9 0.69 -6.61 -9.15
C LEU A 9 0.21 -6.86 -7.72
N MET A 10 -0.40 -8.01 -7.44
CA MET A 10 -0.84 -8.39 -6.09
C MET A 10 0.36 -8.61 -5.13
N LYS A 11 1.46 -9.20 -5.63
CA LYS A 11 2.71 -9.32 -4.87
C LYS A 11 3.27 -7.94 -4.54
N TRP A 12 3.37 -7.06 -5.54
CA TRP A 12 3.81 -5.68 -5.33
C TRP A 12 2.91 -4.93 -4.34
N LEU A 13 1.60 -5.04 -4.46
CA LEU A 13 0.66 -4.45 -3.51
C LEU A 13 0.92 -4.95 -2.07
N THR A 14 1.20 -6.25 -1.91
CA THR A 14 1.53 -6.86 -0.61
C THR A 14 2.84 -6.32 -0.05
N VAL A 15 3.89 -6.24 -0.88
CA VAL A 15 5.20 -5.72 -0.46
C VAL A 15 5.08 -4.28 0.04
N HIS A 16 4.43 -3.41 -0.72
CA HIS A 16 4.28 -2.00 -0.34
C HIS A 16 3.44 -1.81 0.93
N LEU A 17 2.40 -2.63 1.13
CA LEU A 17 1.62 -2.62 2.37
C LEU A 17 2.49 -2.97 3.59
N ILE A 18 3.29 -4.04 3.49
CA ILE A 18 4.17 -4.50 4.57
C ILE A 18 5.26 -3.45 4.84
N VAL A 19 5.91 -2.93 3.80
CA VAL A 19 6.96 -1.90 3.94
C VAL A 19 6.39 -0.65 4.62
N MET A 20 5.22 -0.17 4.17
CA MET A 20 4.55 0.98 4.78
C MET A 20 4.20 0.72 6.25
N ALA A 21 3.59 -0.44 6.56
CA ALA A 21 3.21 -0.79 7.93
C ALA A 21 4.42 -0.87 8.87
N SER A 22 5.50 -1.53 8.43
CA SER A 22 6.74 -1.64 9.19
C SER A 22 7.38 -0.26 9.43
N LEU A 23 7.43 0.59 8.41
CA LEU A 23 7.99 1.95 8.55
C LEU A 23 7.15 2.80 9.50
N VAL A 24 5.82 2.76 9.39
CA VAL A 24 4.93 3.48 10.31
C VAL A 24 5.13 3.01 11.75
N ALA A 25 5.27 1.70 11.98
CA ALA A 25 5.55 1.17 13.32
C ALA A 25 6.90 1.64 13.87
N VAL A 26 7.96 1.61 13.05
CA VAL A 26 9.29 2.11 13.44
C VAL A 26 9.25 3.61 13.74
N LEU A 27 8.61 4.41 12.89
CA LEU A 27 8.48 5.86 13.09
C LEU A 27 7.67 6.17 14.35
N PHE A 28 6.61 5.43 14.62
CA PHE A 28 5.83 5.57 15.85
C PHE A 28 6.66 5.27 17.10
N ILE A 29 7.51 4.24 17.06
CA ILE A 29 8.41 3.94 18.18
C ILE A 29 9.41 5.09 18.34
N LEU A 30 10.06 5.52 17.25
CA LEU A 30 11.08 6.57 17.28
C LEU A 30 10.51 7.93 17.73
N SER A 31 9.25 8.24 17.44
CA SER A 31 8.62 9.50 17.87
C SER A 31 8.41 9.60 19.39
N ASN A 32 8.58 8.51 20.14
CA ASN A 32 8.49 8.51 21.60
C ASN A 32 9.85 8.74 22.30
N PHE A 33 10.93 8.89 21.54
CA PHE A 33 12.26 9.20 22.08
C PHE A 33 12.65 10.63 21.77
N ASP A 34 13.42 11.26 22.67
CA ASP A 34 14.10 12.52 22.38
C ASP A 34 15.21 12.25 21.34
N LEU A 35 14.90 12.54 20.09
CA LEU A 35 15.77 12.30 18.95
C LEU A 35 16.89 13.36 18.91
N SER A 36 18.14 12.91 18.96
CA SER A 36 19.28 13.79 18.61
C SER A 36 19.27 14.12 17.10
N ASP A 37 19.96 15.19 16.69
CA ASP A 37 19.96 15.68 15.30
C ASP A 37 20.30 14.59 14.26
N ALA A 38 21.20 13.66 14.59
CA ALA A 38 21.58 12.56 13.71
C ALA A 38 20.44 11.53 13.52
N ILE A 39 19.66 11.25 14.57
CA ILE A 39 18.53 10.32 14.52
C ILE A 39 17.30 11.00 13.92
N GLY A 40 17.16 12.33 14.09
CA GLY A 40 16.16 13.14 13.41
C GLY A 40 16.26 13.05 11.88
N GLY A 41 17.48 13.03 11.33
CA GLY A 41 17.72 12.80 9.90
C GLY A 41 17.25 11.42 9.42
N VAL A 42 17.51 10.36 10.18
CA VAL A 42 17.06 8.99 9.87
C VAL A 42 15.53 8.89 9.96
N TYR A 43 14.92 9.55 10.94
CA TYR A 43 13.47 9.64 11.09
C TYR A 43 12.81 10.32 9.88
N MET A 44 13.33 11.47 9.44
CA MET A 44 12.90 12.17 8.22
C MET A 44 13.00 11.28 6.98
N LEU A 45 14.15 10.60 6.80
CA LEU A 45 14.33 9.69 5.67
C LEU A 45 13.33 8.53 5.71
N GLY A 46 13.09 7.95 6.88
CA GLY A 46 12.09 6.90 7.06
C GLY A 46 10.68 7.37 6.67
N TYR A 47 10.32 8.60 7.01
CA TYR A 47 9.03 9.19 6.63
C TYR A 47 8.90 9.38 5.11
N ILE A 48 9.96 9.85 4.45
CA ILE A 48 9.99 10.00 2.98
C ILE A 48 9.82 8.62 2.32
N VAL A 49 10.56 7.60 2.77
CA VAL A 49 10.45 6.24 2.23
C VAL A 49 9.04 5.66 2.46
N ALA A 50 8.43 5.90 3.63
CA ALA A 50 7.06 5.47 3.92
C ALA A 50 6.05 6.13 2.96
N LEU A 51 6.23 7.42 2.67
CA LEU A 51 5.38 8.15 1.74
C LEU A 51 5.51 7.62 0.31
N PHE A 52 6.73 7.32 -0.14
CA PHE A 52 6.96 6.67 -1.44
C PHE A 52 6.33 5.28 -1.51
N ALA A 53 6.47 4.47 -0.46
CA ALA A 53 5.85 3.15 -0.39
C ALA A 53 4.31 3.24 -0.46
N PHE A 54 3.72 4.24 0.20
CA PHE A 54 2.29 4.49 0.13
C PHE A 54 1.82 4.92 -1.26
N TRP A 55 2.53 5.83 -1.93
CA TRP A 55 2.22 6.19 -3.31
C TRP A 55 2.31 5.01 -4.27
N ALA A 56 3.35 4.19 -4.13
CA ALA A 56 3.50 2.98 -4.93
C ALA A 56 2.38 1.96 -4.66
N PHE A 57 1.90 1.86 -3.40
CA PHE A 57 0.72 1.08 -3.04
C PHE A 57 -0.53 1.59 -3.78
N ILE A 58 -0.80 2.91 -3.74
CA ILE A 58 -1.95 3.53 -4.42
C ILE A 58 -1.89 3.29 -5.94
N VAL A 59 -0.72 3.43 -6.56
CA VAL A 59 -0.53 3.15 -7.99
C VAL A 59 -0.80 1.69 -8.32
N CYS A 60 -0.27 0.74 -7.53
CA CYS A 60 -0.54 -0.68 -7.71
C CYS A 60 -2.04 -1.00 -7.58
N LEU A 61 -2.70 -0.41 -6.58
CA LEU A 61 -4.12 -0.56 -6.33
C LEU A 61 -4.96 -0.04 -7.51
N GLY A 62 -4.65 1.16 -8.00
CA GLY A 62 -5.33 1.75 -9.15
C GLY A 62 -5.16 0.92 -10.43
N ARG A 63 -3.95 0.38 -10.66
CA ARG A 63 -3.69 -0.53 -11.79
C ARG A 63 -4.50 -1.83 -11.66
N LEU A 64 -4.56 -2.44 -10.47
CA LEU A 64 -5.38 -3.63 -10.22
C LEU A 64 -6.86 -3.35 -10.44
N ALA A 65 -7.39 -2.24 -9.89
CA ALA A 65 -8.77 -1.84 -10.06
C ALA A 65 -9.14 -1.67 -11.54
N LYS A 66 -8.28 -0.98 -12.32
CA LYS A 66 -8.48 -0.81 -13.77
C LYS A 66 -8.50 -2.14 -14.52
N ARG A 67 -7.62 -3.09 -14.15
CA ARG A 67 -7.57 -4.42 -14.76
C ARG A 67 -8.81 -5.25 -14.45
N LEU A 68 -9.43 -5.05 -13.29
CA LEU A 68 -10.66 -5.73 -12.86
C LEU A 68 -11.95 -4.99 -13.29
N ASN A 69 -11.87 -4.05 -14.24
CA ASN A 69 -12.99 -3.21 -14.68
C ASN A 69 -13.71 -2.46 -13.52
N ARG A 70 -12.97 -2.04 -12.51
CA ARG A 70 -13.46 -1.21 -11.39
C ARG A 70 -12.91 0.22 -11.50
N SER A 71 -13.61 1.17 -10.87
CA SER A 71 -13.18 2.58 -10.86
C SER A 71 -11.92 2.76 -10.02
N TRP A 72 -10.77 2.91 -10.68
CA TRP A 72 -9.48 3.11 -10.02
C TRP A 72 -9.48 4.35 -9.11
N ILE A 73 -10.19 5.41 -9.50
CA ILE A 73 -10.29 6.66 -8.74
C ILE A 73 -10.95 6.40 -7.39
N VAL A 74 -12.07 5.66 -7.38
CA VAL A 74 -12.81 5.36 -6.15
C VAL A 74 -11.94 4.55 -5.19
N TRP A 75 -11.23 3.54 -5.70
CA TRP A 75 -10.32 2.74 -4.88
C TRP A 75 -9.16 3.54 -4.30
N CYS A 76 -8.50 4.36 -5.12
CA CYS A 76 -7.40 5.20 -4.66
C CYS A 76 -7.86 6.27 -3.67
N ALA A 77 -8.94 6.99 -3.98
CA ALA A 77 -9.47 8.07 -3.15
C ALA A 77 -9.97 7.56 -1.80
N LEU A 78 -10.76 6.48 -1.78
CA LEU A 78 -11.23 5.89 -0.51
C LEU A 78 -10.05 5.43 0.35
N THR A 79 -9.06 4.79 -0.25
CA THR A 79 -7.85 4.36 0.46
C THR A 79 -7.12 5.55 1.07
N TRP A 80 -6.99 6.65 0.32
CA TRP A 80 -6.35 7.87 0.78
C TRP A 80 -7.09 8.49 1.97
N PHE A 81 -8.40 8.75 1.83
CA PHE A 81 -9.21 9.41 2.86
C PHE A 81 -9.40 8.59 4.14
N THR A 82 -9.27 7.27 4.08
CA THR A 82 -9.45 6.38 5.24
C THR A 82 -8.13 5.89 5.85
N THR A 83 -7.00 6.47 5.44
CA THR A 83 -5.68 6.20 6.03
C THR A 83 -5.71 6.50 7.55
N PRO A 84 -5.13 5.64 8.42
CA PRO A 84 -4.24 4.51 8.12
C PRO A 84 -4.93 3.16 7.88
N ILE A 85 -6.25 3.06 8.08
CA ILE A 85 -6.99 1.79 7.99
C ILE A 85 -7.32 1.43 6.54
N GLY A 86 -7.56 2.44 5.70
CA GLY A 86 -7.90 2.31 4.28
C GLY A 86 -7.05 1.34 3.48
N PRO A 87 -5.71 1.43 3.53
CA PRO A 87 -4.81 0.52 2.83
C PRO A 87 -5.05 -0.95 3.15
N TRP A 88 -5.34 -1.29 4.41
CA TRP A 88 -5.63 -2.65 4.82
C TRP A 88 -6.95 -3.15 4.22
N VAL A 89 -8.01 -2.35 4.34
CA VAL A 89 -9.33 -2.70 3.80
C VAL A 89 -9.29 -2.84 2.28
N ALA A 90 -8.58 -1.93 1.61
CA ALA A 90 -8.39 -1.96 0.17
C ALA A 90 -7.61 -3.21 -0.27
N TYR A 91 -6.56 -3.57 0.47
CA TYR A 91 -5.78 -4.78 0.22
C TYR A 91 -6.63 -6.06 0.28
N PHE A 92 -7.37 -6.25 1.37
CA PHE A 92 -8.16 -7.48 1.57
C PHE A 92 -9.27 -7.62 0.53
N HIS A 93 -9.98 -6.53 0.22
CA HIS A 93 -11.00 -6.58 -0.83
C HIS A 93 -10.38 -6.80 -2.21
N MET A 94 -9.28 -6.12 -2.54
CA MET A 94 -8.61 -6.31 -3.84
C MET A 94 -8.07 -7.74 -3.97
N ARG A 95 -7.52 -8.32 -2.91
CA ARG A 95 -7.09 -9.72 -2.88
C ARG A 95 -8.24 -10.68 -3.16
N SER A 96 -9.42 -10.44 -2.56
CA SER A 96 -10.61 -11.25 -2.80
C SER A 96 -11.05 -11.16 -4.26
N LEU A 97 -11.11 -9.95 -4.83
CA LEU A 97 -11.47 -9.73 -6.23
C LEU A 97 -10.48 -10.38 -7.20
N VAL A 98 -9.17 -10.25 -6.96
CA VAL A 98 -8.13 -10.91 -7.77
C VAL A 98 -8.27 -12.42 -7.69
N ASN A 99 -8.48 -12.98 -6.50
CA ASN A 99 -8.65 -14.43 -6.33
C ASN A 99 -9.90 -14.95 -7.06
N ASN A 100 -11.01 -14.21 -7.03
CA ASN A 100 -12.22 -14.60 -7.76
C ASN A 100 -11.97 -14.56 -9.28
N ALA A 101 -11.34 -13.50 -9.77
CA ALA A 101 -11.01 -13.37 -11.19
C ALA A 101 -9.95 -14.36 -11.70
N LEU A 102 -9.19 -14.99 -10.80
CA LEU A 102 -8.26 -16.08 -11.13
C LEU A 102 -8.88 -17.48 -11.03
N LYS A 103 -10.07 -17.60 -10.43
CA LYS A 103 -10.82 -18.87 -10.28
C LYS A 103 -11.84 -19.06 -11.40
N GLU A 104 -12.33 -17.98 -12.00
CA GLU A 104 -13.17 -18.06 -13.19
C GLU A 104 -12.34 -18.62 -14.36
N PRO A 105 -12.81 -19.69 -15.03
CA PRO A 105 -12.07 -20.40 -16.08
C PRO A 105 -11.82 -19.56 -17.34
#